data_AF-A0A3R9MD85-F1
#
_entry.id   AF-A0A3R9MD85-F1
#
_cell.length_a   1.000
_cell.length_b   1.000
_cell.length_c   1.000
_cell.angle_alpha   90.00
_cell.angle_beta   90.00
_cell.angle_gamma   90.00
#
_symmetry.space_group_name_H-M   'P 1'
#
loop_
_entity.id
_entity.type
_entity.pdbx_description
1 polymer ?
#
loop_
_entity_poly.entity_id
_entity_poly.type
_entity_poly.pdbx_seq_one_letter_code
_entity_poly.pdbx_strand_id
1 'polypeptide(L)'
;MIKSLTQKITAYVLVVILLAHNINTLVIVGDFLANQEFIAKTLCIQKDNQQGCNGKCHLKKQLAKNETGTDNKAPVQESKRLVLDVFFVSGVNSVTPQFISTFSNKNEAFYYMPIPHETLLLVDTPPPNII
;
A
#
# COMPACT_ATOMS: atom_id res chain seq x y z
N MET A 1 -25.63 -9.29 30.40
CA MET A 1 -24.57 -10.22 29.92
C MET A 1 -24.64 -10.49 28.42
N ILE A 2 -25.80 -10.85 27.87
CA ILE A 2 -25.98 -11.21 26.44
C ILE A 2 -25.52 -10.09 25.48
N LYS A 3 -25.86 -8.82 25.74
CA LYS A 3 -25.41 -7.67 24.91
C LYS A 3 -23.88 -7.54 24.79
N SER A 4 -23.14 -7.77 25.88
CA SER A 4 -21.68 -7.70 25.89
C SER A 4 -21.06 -8.85 25.08
N LEU A 5 -21.70 -10.04 25.11
CA LEU A 5 -21.28 -11.19 24.32
C LEU A 5 -21.54 -10.96 22.82
N THR A 6 -22.70 -10.40 22.47
CA THR A 6 -23.05 -10.07 21.09
C THR A 6 -22.07 -9.07 20.48
N GLN A 7 -21.71 -8.01 21.21
CA GLN A 7 -20.73 -7.02 20.73
C GLN A 7 -19.34 -7.63 20.47
N LYS A 8 -18.88 -8.52 21.35
CA LYS A 8 -17.62 -9.24 21.16
C LYS A 8 -17.66 -10.16 19.94
N ILE A 9 -18.74 -10.92 19.77
CA ILE A 9 -18.91 -11.80 18.61
C ILE A 9 -18.94 -10.98 17.31
N THR A 10 -19.69 -9.89 17.27
CA THR A 10 -19.72 -8.99 16.10
C THR A 10 -18.33 -8.45 15.76
N ALA A 11 -17.52 -8.08 16.77
CA ALA A 11 -16.15 -7.61 16.55
C ALA A 11 -15.27 -8.70 15.93
N TYR A 12 -15.31 -9.94 16.44
CA TYR A 12 -14.57 -11.06 15.85
C TYR A 12 -15.03 -11.36 14.41
N VAL A 13 -16.33 -11.32 14.15
CA VAL A 13 -16.88 -11.53 12.80
C VAL A 13 -16.36 -10.45 11.84
N LEU A 14 -16.35 -9.18 12.25
CA LEU A 14 -15.78 -8.09 11.45
C LEU A 14 -14.29 -8.30 11.14
N VAL A 15 -13.51 -8.71 12.14
CA VAL A 15 -12.09 -9.02 11.94
C VAL A 15 -11.89 -10.16 10.95
N VAL A 16 -12.67 -11.24 11.07
CA VAL A 16 -12.60 -12.38 10.14
C VAL A 16 -12.99 -11.97 8.72
N ILE A 17 -14.01 -11.12 8.55
CA ILE A 17 -14.42 -10.62 7.23
C ILE A 17 -13.30 -9.77 6.60
N LEU A 18 -12.67 -8.89 7.38
CA LEU A 18 -11.54 -8.08 6.89
C LEU A 18 -10.35 -8.95 6.48
N LEU A 19 -10.06 -10.01 7.23
CA LEU A 19 -9.02 -10.97 6.88
C LEU A 19 -9.39 -11.81 5.65
N ALA A 20 -10.66 -12.19 5.52
CA ALA A 20 -11.19 -12.98 4.41
C ALA A 20 -11.23 -12.20 3.09
N HIS A 21 -11.17 -10.86 3.13
CA HIS A 21 -11.14 -10.02 1.93
C HIS A 21 -9.97 -10.38 0.98
N ASN A 22 -8.88 -10.98 1.49
CA ASN A 22 -7.71 -11.37 0.72
C ASN A 22 -7.63 -12.89 0.40
N ILE A 23 -8.72 -13.64 0.56
CA ILE A 23 -8.68 -15.11 0.42
C ILE A 23 -8.38 -15.58 -1.01
N ASN A 24 -8.64 -14.74 -2.01
CA ASN A 24 -8.56 -15.10 -3.43
C ASN A 24 -7.14 -15.53 -3.84
N THR A 25 -6.13 -14.74 -3.48
CA THR A 25 -4.71 -15.07 -3.72
C THR A 25 -4.28 -16.30 -2.94
N LEU A 26 -4.80 -16.47 -1.71
CA LEU A 26 -4.52 -17.65 -0.89
C LEU A 26 -5.01 -18.94 -1.55
N VAL A 27 -6.21 -18.91 -2.12
CA VAL A 27 -6.80 -20.06 -2.84
C VAL A 27 -5.97 -20.40 -4.08
N ILE A 28 -5.55 -19.41 -4.86
CA ILE A 28 -4.70 -19.61 -6.05
C ILE A 28 -3.36 -20.28 -5.68
N VAL A 29 -2.71 -19.78 -4.64
CA VAL A 29 -1.42 -20.35 -4.18
C VAL A 29 -1.64 -21.75 -3.59
N GLY A 30 -2.72 -21.95 -2.84
CA GLY A 30 -3.08 -23.25 -2.27
C GLY A 30 -3.32 -24.32 -3.33
N ASP A 31 -4.10 -24.02 -4.36
CA ASP A 31 -4.36 -24.93 -5.49
C ASP A 31 -3.08 -25.22 -6.27
N PHE A 32 -2.23 -24.22 -6.48
CA PHE A 32 -0.93 -24.40 -7.11
C PHE A 32 -0.03 -25.35 -6.34
N LEU A 33 0.04 -25.22 -5.00
CA LEU A 33 0.87 -26.09 -4.16
C LEU A 33 0.33 -27.53 -4.13
N ALA A 34 -0.99 -27.70 -4.02
CA ALA A 34 -1.62 -29.01 -4.01
C ALA A 34 -1.42 -29.77 -5.34
N ASN A 35 -1.47 -29.06 -6.47
CA ASN A 35 -1.44 -29.64 -7.81
C ASN A 35 -0.15 -29.34 -8.58
N GLN A 36 0.94 -28.96 -7.90
CA GLN A 36 2.14 -28.42 -8.54
C GLN A 36 2.73 -29.33 -9.61
N GLU A 37 2.81 -30.63 -9.34
CA GLU A 37 3.34 -31.61 -10.29
C GLU A 37 2.49 -31.72 -11.56
N PHE A 38 1.17 -31.73 -11.41
CA PHE A 38 0.24 -31.77 -12.52
C PHE A 38 0.36 -30.51 -13.38
N ILE A 39 0.39 -29.34 -12.73
CA ILE A 39 0.55 -28.04 -13.38
C ILE A 39 1.88 -27.97 -14.14
N ALA A 40 2.97 -28.46 -13.55
CA ALA A 40 4.28 -28.49 -14.18
C ALA A 40 4.33 -29.39 -15.43
N LYS A 41 3.65 -30.54 -15.39
CA LYS A 41 3.64 -31.53 -16.49
C LYS A 41 2.69 -31.18 -17.64
N THR A 42 1.58 -30.48 -17.35
CA THR A 42 0.49 -30.31 -18.34
C THR A 42 0.24 -28.86 -18.75
N LEU A 43 0.27 -27.92 -17.81
CA LEU A 43 -0.11 -26.52 -18.01
C LEU A 43 1.10 -25.58 -18.16
N CYS A 44 2.30 -26.05 -17.81
CA CYS A 44 3.52 -25.27 -17.91
C CYS A 44 3.94 -25.07 -19.38
N ILE A 45 4.34 -23.84 -19.72
CA ILE A 45 4.84 -23.49 -21.05
C ILE A 45 6.15 -24.23 -21.35
N GLN A 46 6.99 -24.46 -20.33
CA GLN A 46 8.27 -25.17 -20.43
C GLN A 46 8.16 -26.65 -20.04
N LYS A 47 7.01 -27.30 -20.30
CA LYS A 47 6.81 -28.72 -19.94
C LYS A 47 7.80 -29.66 -20.64
N ASP A 48 8.18 -29.36 -21.88
CA ASP A 48 9.05 -30.22 -22.72
C ASP A 48 10.54 -30.06 -22.38
N ASN A 49 10.94 -28.94 -21.76
CA ASN A 49 12.30 -28.70 -21.29
C ASN A 49 12.29 -27.87 -20.01
N GLN A 50 12.23 -28.55 -18.86
CA GLN A 50 12.14 -27.93 -17.54
C GLN A 50 13.47 -27.31 -17.11
N GLN A 51 13.61 -26.01 -17.33
CA GLN A 51 14.72 -25.19 -16.80
C GLN A 51 14.36 -24.58 -15.44
N GLY A 52 13.78 -25.37 -14.53
CA GLY A 52 13.44 -24.94 -13.16
C GLY A 52 12.16 -24.10 -13.02
N CYS A 53 11.30 -24.09 -14.03
CA CYS A 53 10.03 -23.35 -14.00
C CYS A 53 9.01 -24.00 -13.05
N ASN A 54 8.87 -25.32 -13.04
CA ASN A 54 8.03 -26.10 -12.12
C ASN A 54 6.60 -25.53 -11.96
N GLY A 55 5.99 -25.05 -13.04
CA GLY A 55 4.64 -24.47 -13.05
C GLY A 55 4.55 -22.99 -12.63
N LYS A 56 5.65 -22.30 -12.28
CA LYS A 56 5.66 -20.90 -11.84
C LYS A 56 5.08 -19.93 -12.88
N CYS A 57 5.25 -20.21 -14.17
CA CYS A 57 4.64 -19.39 -15.24
C CYS A 57 3.11 -19.38 -15.17
N HIS A 58 2.50 -20.52 -14.83
CA HIS A 58 1.06 -20.64 -14.66
C HIS A 58 0.58 -19.89 -13.42
N LEU A 59 1.29 -20.04 -12.29
CA LEU A 59 1.01 -19.29 -11.06
C LEU A 59 1.04 -17.77 -11.33
N LYS A 60 2.11 -17.26 -11.96
CA LYS A 60 2.23 -15.84 -12.31
C LYS A 60 1.06 -15.34 -13.16
N LYS A 61 0.59 -16.15 -14.11
CA LYS A 61 -0.55 -15.81 -14.96
C LYS A 61 -1.86 -15.75 -14.17
N GLN A 62 -2.07 -16.64 -13.20
CA GLN A 62 -3.26 -16.62 -12.36
C GLN A 62 -3.26 -15.44 -11.38
N LEU A 63 -2.11 -15.10 -10.77
CA LEU A 63 -2.01 -13.92 -9.91
C LEU A 63 -2.25 -12.63 -10.71
N ALA A 64 -1.63 -12.48 -11.89
CA ALA A 64 -1.83 -11.30 -12.71
C ALA A 64 -3.31 -11.12 -13.10
N LYS A 65 -4.01 -12.20 -13.46
CA LYS A 65 -5.45 -12.17 -13.74
C LYS A 65 -6.30 -11.81 -12.51
N ASN A 66 -5.86 -12.20 -11.32
CA ASN A 66 -6.52 -11.87 -10.08
C ASN A 66 -6.43 -10.37 -9.78
N GLU A 67 -5.26 -9.79 -10.01
CA GLU A 67 -4.98 -8.37 -9.81
C GLU A 67 -5.66 -7.48 -10.86
N THR A 68 -5.69 -7.91 -12.14
CA THR A 68 -6.24 -7.08 -13.23
C THR A 68 -7.74 -7.24 -13.45
N GLY A 69 -8.39 -8.17 -12.74
CA GLY A 69 -9.76 -8.57 -13.03
C GLY A 69 -9.87 -9.33 -14.36
N THR A 70 -10.92 -10.15 -14.48
CA THR A 70 -11.22 -10.88 -15.72
C THR A 70 -11.73 -9.88 -16.75
N ASP A 71 -10.96 -9.71 -17.83
CA ASP A 71 -11.29 -9.00 -19.07
C ASP A 71 -11.70 -7.51 -18.94
N ASN A 72 -10.79 -6.66 -19.44
CA ASN A 72 -11.00 -5.33 -20.00
C ASN A 72 -11.22 -4.14 -19.05
N LYS A 73 -10.25 -3.21 -19.14
CA LYS A 73 -10.42 -1.75 -19.02
C LYS A 73 -10.69 -1.15 -17.63
N ALA A 74 -9.97 -1.59 -16.61
CA ALA A 74 -9.55 -0.61 -15.61
C ALA A 74 -8.16 -0.12 -16.03
N PRO A 75 -7.93 1.19 -16.27
CA PRO A 75 -6.56 1.67 -16.34
C PRO A 75 -5.89 1.21 -15.05
N VAL A 76 -4.71 0.62 -15.17
CA VAL A 76 -3.81 0.38 -14.05
C VAL A 76 -3.89 1.64 -13.21
N GLN A 77 -4.59 1.59 -12.07
CA GLN A 77 -4.34 2.56 -11.03
C GLN A 77 -2.90 2.25 -10.68
N GLU A 78 -1.98 3.00 -11.29
CA GLU A 78 -0.74 3.32 -10.63
C GLU A 78 -1.15 3.54 -9.19
N SER A 79 -0.60 2.75 -8.30
CA SER A 79 -0.60 3.06 -6.90
C SER A 79 0.06 4.43 -6.80
N LYS A 80 -0.70 5.51 -7.03
CA LYS A 80 -0.41 6.83 -6.57
C LYS A 80 -0.16 6.57 -5.11
N ARG A 81 1.13 6.60 -4.74
CA ARG A 81 1.54 6.56 -3.34
C ARG A 81 0.56 7.49 -2.66
N LEU A 82 -0.30 6.94 -1.81
CA LEU A 82 -1.13 7.73 -0.93
C LEU A 82 -0.13 8.41 -0.01
N VAL A 83 0.43 9.52 -0.47
CA VAL A 83 1.13 10.46 0.37
C VAL A 83 0.03 11.00 1.25
N LEU A 84 -0.07 10.41 2.43
CA LEU A 84 -0.96 10.87 3.47
C LEU A 84 -0.33 12.18 3.96
N ASP A 85 -0.73 13.30 3.35
CA ASP A 85 -0.34 14.62 3.84
C ASP A 85 -1.00 14.80 5.20
N VAL A 86 -0.26 14.46 6.25
CA VAL A 86 -0.65 14.68 7.64
C VAL A 86 -0.33 16.14 7.96
N PHE A 87 -1.32 17.01 7.82
CA PHE A 87 -1.22 18.38 8.34
C PHE A 87 -1.54 18.38 9.83
N PHE A 88 -0.57 18.75 10.67
CA PHE A 88 -0.80 19.01 12.09
C PHE A 88 -1.01 20.51 12.32
N VAL A 89 -2.22 20.91 12.69
CA VAL A 89 -2.51 22.27 13.17
C VAL A 89 -2.31 22.28 14.68
N SER A 90 -1.16 22.78 15.11
CA SER A 90 -0.97 23.19 16.51
C SER A 90 -1.77 24.47 16.75
N GLY A 91 -2.86 24.39 17.51
CA GLY A 91 -3.58 25.57 17.96
C GLY A 91 -2.65 26.48 18.78
N VAL A 92 -2.39 27.69 18.29
CA VAL A 92 -1.68 28.71 19.08
C VAL A 92 -2.66 29.29 20.09
N ASN A 93 -2.58 28.82 21.32
CA ASN A 93 -3.26 29.49 22.43
C ASN A 93 -2.49 30.79 22.71
N SER A 94 -3.09 31.93 22.38
CA SER A 94 -2.56 33.24 22.74
C SER A 94 -2.56 33.38 24.26
N VAL A 95 -1.42 33.14 24.90
CA VAL A 95 -1.24 33.38 26.34
C VAL A 95 -1.08 34.89 26.53
N THR A 96 -2.04 35.52 27.20
CA THR A 96 -1.91 36.89 27.69
C THR A 96 -0.74 36.94 28.69
N PRO A 97 0.22 37.87 28.56
CA PRO A 97 1.42 37.84 29.37
C PRO A 97 1.09 38.32 30.78
N GLN A 98 0.91 37.38 31.72
CA GLN A 98 1.04 37.68 33.14
C GLN A 98 2.49 37.45 33.55
N PHE A 99 3.12 38.54 33.98
CA PHE A 99 4.48 38.56 34.47
C PHE A 99 4.60 37.65 35.70
N ILE A 100 5.21 36.48 35.52
CA ILE A 100 5.67 35.63 36.60
C ILE A 100 7.18 35.46 36.40
N SER A 101 7.94 36.06 37.32
CA SER A 101 9.39 35.89 37.39
C SER A 101 9.73 34.48 37.84
N THR A 102 9.84 33.55 36.90
CA THR A 102 10.44 32.24 37.14
C THR A 102 11.71 32.14 36.31
N PHE A 103 12.85 32.11 37.01
CA PHE A 103 14.13 31.75 36.43
C PHE A 103 14.02 30.35 35.83
N SER A 104 13.98 30.26 34.51
CA SER A 104 14.03 29.00 33.78
C SER A 104 15.31 28.98 32.96
N ASN A 105 16.10 27.92 33.15
CA ASN A 105 17.35 27.66 32.48
C ASN A 105 17.10 27.61 30.96
N LYS A 106 17.62 28.59 30.22
CA LYS A 106 17.53 28.64 28.76
C LYS A 106 18.45 27.58 28.18
N ASN A 107 17.94 26.37 27.99
CA ASN A 107 18.55 25.47 27.03
C ASN A 107 18.09 25.93 25.63
N GLU A 108 18.89 26.81 25.02
CA GLU A 108 18.72 27.17 23.61
C GLU A 108 19.14 25.97 22.76
N ALA A 109 18.17 25.12 22.41
CA ALA A 109 18.37 24.14 21.37
C ALA A 109 18.28 24.85 20.02
N PHE A 110 19.44 25.25 19.48
CA PHE A 110 19.57 25.73 18.12
C PHE A 110 19.30 24.57 17.15
N TYR A 111 18.13 24.57 16.52
CA TYR A 111 17.86 23.73 15.36
C TYR A 111 17.98 24.58 14.10
N TYR A 112 19.06 24.37 13.34
CA TYR A 112 19.14 24.83 11.96
C TYR A 112 18.29 23.89 11.11
N MET A 113 17.16 24.39 10.60
CA MET A 113 16.44 23.72 9.52
C MET A 113 17.00 24.22 8.18
N PRO A 114 17.43 23.35 7.27
CA PRO A 114 17.80 23.77 5.93
C PRO A 114 16.53 24.22 5.20
N ILE A 115 16.55 25.44 4.67
CA ILE A 115 15.50 25.97 3.78
C ILE A 115 15.46 25.03 2.56
N PRO A 116 14.34 24.37 2.26
CA PRO A 116 14.22 23.66 1.00
C PRO A 116 14.19 24.73 -0.10
N HIS A 117 15.31 24.86 -0.81
CA HIS A 117 15.37 25.68 -2.01
C HIS A 117 14.27 25.19 -2.95
N GLU A 118 13.40 26.12 -3.31
CA GLU A 118 12.31 26.01 -4.25
C GLU A 118 12.82 25.32 -5.53
N THR A 119 12.56 24.02 -5.65
CA THR A 119 12.76 23.29 -6.90
C THR A 119 11.64 23.72 -7.82
N LEU A 120 11.84 24.87 -8.48
CA LEU A 120 11.19 25.21 -9.73
C LEU A 120 11.45 24.04 -10.68
N LEU A 121 10.52 23.08 -10.71
CA LEU A 121 10.46 22.07 -11.76
C LEU A 121 10.04 22.81 -13.02
N LEU A 122 11.02 23.46 -13.65
CA LEU A 122 10.92 23.89 -15.03
C LEU A 122 10.75 22.60 -15.84
N VAL A 123 9.51 22.31 -16.23
CA VAL A 123 9.24 21.26 -17.20
C VAL A 123 9.83 21.76 -18.52
N ASP A 124 10.92 21.15 -18.98
CA ASP A 124 11.44 21.37 -20.32
C ASP A 124 10.40 20.87 -21.34
N THR A 125 9.53 21.77 -21.82
CA THR A 125 8.64 21.44 -22.93
C THR A 125 9.43 21.52 -24.24
N PRO A 126 9.47 20.46 -25.05
CA PRO A 126 10.09 20.53 -26.37
C PRO A 126 9.37 21.56 -27.25
N PRO A 127 10.07 22.24 -28.16
CA PRO A 127 9.48 23.24 -29.03
C PRO A 127 8.36 22.62 -29.89
N PRO A 128 7.25 23.36 -30.12
CA PRO A 128 6.15 22.89 -30.94
C PRO A 128 6.62 22.60 -32.37
N ASN A 129 6.29 21.42 -32.87
CA ASN A 129 6.60 21.03 -34.24
C ASN A 129 5.60 21.72 -35.19
N ILE A 130 6.05 22.76 -35.88
CA ILE A 130 5.25 23.48 -36.88
C ILE A 130 5.39 22.70 -38.18
N ILE A 131 4.38 21.89 -38.50
CA ILE A 131 4.17 21.29 -39.84
C ILE A 131 3.14 22.14 -40.57
#